data_AF-A0A7Y2ZHW2-F1
#
_entry.id   AF-A0A7Y2ZHW2-F1
#
_cell.length_a   1.000
_cell.length_b   1.000
_cell.length_c   1.000
_cell.angle_alpha   90.00
_cell.angle_beta   90.00
_cell.angle_gamma   90.00
#
_symmetry.space_group_name_H-M   'P 1'
#
loop_
_entity.id
_entity.type
_entity.pdbx_description
1 polymer ?
#
loop_
_entity_poly.entity_id
_entity_poly.type
_entity_poly.pdbx_seq_one_letter_code
_entity_poly.pdbx_strand_id
1 'polypeptide(L)'
;MAAAAVLGRSDADVYVFLFGGLDPLLTTAAAALLGALALRQLARLEWFRAGATSGHGVLMAAVVGAALTVPVIVVDLLGGFPAEMNVRFPASLLFYPSIAVVAESAFHLVPLALVATAWSWTKLDRSRARLLAIAIAALIEPALQVYWGSAQSPSWANAYVGLHLLVFNVIALEIFRRSGFVALYGFRVGYYLVWHVTWGYFRLPLLFEGSI
;
A
#
# COMPACT_ATOMS: atom_id res chain seq x y z
N MET A 1 10.66 5.99 -9.17
CA MET A 1 11.85 6.88 -9.13
C MET A 1 11.64 8.16 -9.93
N ALA A 2 11.34 8.12 -11.24
CA ALA A 2 11.11 9.34 -12.03
C ALA A 2 10.00 10.23 -11.46
N ALA A 3 8.87 9.65 -11.07
CA ALA A 3 7.76 10.39 -10.45
C ALA A 3 8.17 11.09 -9.13
N ALA A 4 8.85 10.39 -8.22
CA ALA A 4 9.40 11.00 -7.00
C ALA A 4 10.47 12.07 -7.28
N ALA A 5 11.30 11.90 -8.32
CA ALA A 5 12.30 12.89 -8.72
C ALA A 5 11.65 14.16 -9.32
N VAL A 6 10.58 14.00 -10.09
CA VAL A 6 9.79 15.13 -10.62
C VAL A 6 9.11 15.87 -9.47
N LEU A 7 8.37 15.15 -8.62
CA LEU A 7 7.65 15.76 -7.50
C LEU A 7 8.57 16.36 -6.44
N GLY A 8 9.64 15.67 -6.05
CA GLY A 8 10.59 16.18 -5.07
C GLY A 8 11.32 17.44 -5.51
N ARG A 9 11.37 17.72 -6.81
CA ARG A 9 11.90 18.99 -7.35
C ARG A 9 10.85 20.08 -7.45
N SER A 10 9.59 19.73 -7.69
CA SER A 10 8.51 20.71 -7.84
C SER A 10 7.89 21.12 -6.51
N ASP A 11 7.69 20.18 -5.60
CA ASP A 11 7.00 20.36 -4.32
C ASP A 11 7.33 19.19 -3.36
N ALA A 12 8.41 19.34 -2.60
CA ALA A 12 8.84 18.32 -1.63
C ALA A 12 7.91 18.22 -0.42
N ASP A 13 7.14 19.27 -0.12
CA ASP A 13 6.30 19.36 1.07
C ASP A 13 5.16 18.33 1.04
N VAL A 14 4.75 17.91 -0.17
CA VAL A 14 3.79 16.81 -0.39
C VAL A 14 4.22 15.51 0.30
N TYR A 15 5.52 15.30 0.57
CA TYR A 15 6.02 14.10 1.24
C TYR A 15 6.21 14.25 2.75
N VAL A 16 6.15 15.46 3.30
CA VAL A 16 6.52 15.73 4.71
C VAL A 16 5.66 14.94 5.68
N PHE A 17 4.35 14.79 5.41
CA PHE A 17 3.47 14.02 6.28
C PHE A 17 3.83 12.53 6.35
N LEU A 18 4.51 11.99 5.32
CA LEU A 18 4.87 10.58 5.23
C LEU A 18 6.32 10.32 5.63
N PHE A 19 7.24 11.17 5.19
CA PHE A 19 8.68 10.99 5.37
C PHE A 19 9.27 11.89 6.46
N GLY A 20 8.49 12.80 7.02
CA GLY A 20 8.98 13.81 7.96
C GLY A 20 10.04 14.67 7.29
N GLY A 21 11.23 14.72 7.89
CA GLY A 21 12.39 15.46 7.36
C GLY A 21 13.30 14.65 6.44
N LEU A 22 12.93 13.42 6.05
CA LEU A 22 13.76 12.60 5.16
C LEU A 22 13.62 13.05 3.71
N ASP A 23 14.72 12.97 2.95
CA ASP A 23 14.71 13.27 1.51
C ASP A 23 13.80 12.27 0.76
N PRO A 24 12.75 12.74 0.04
CA PRO A 24 11.80 11.84 -0.61
C PRO A 24 12.39 10.96 -1.71
N LEU A 25 13.38 11.48 -2.44
CA LEU A 25 14.03 10.76 -3.53
C LEU A 25 14.90 9.63 -2.98
N LEU A 26 15.75 9.95 -1.99
CA LEU A 26 16.60 8.96 -1.31
C LEU A 26 15.75 7.91 -0.60
N THR A 27 14.69 8.31 0.10
CA THR A 27 13.78 7.38 0.79
C THR A 27 13.08 6.45 -0.20
N THR A 28 12.56 6.99 -1.31
CA THR A 28 11.93 6.16 -2.35
C THR A 28 12.94 5.22 -3.03
N ALA A 29 14.16 5.69 -3.30
CA ALA A 29 15.22 4.89 -3.90
C ALA A 29 15.67 3.76 -2.97
N ALA A 30 15.86 4.04 -1.67
CA ALA A 30 16.20 3.05 -0.66
C ALA A 30 15.09 2.00 -0.52
N ALA A 31 13.83 2.42 -0.43
CA ALA A 31 12.69 1.51 -0.37
C ALA A 31 12.61 0.62 -1.62
N ALA A 32 12.78 1.18 -2.82
CA ALA A 32 12.78 0.42 -4.06
C ALA A 32 13.94 -0.59 -4.13
N LEU A 33 15.14 -0.21 -3.67
CA LEU A 33 16.30 -1.10 -3.61
C LEU A 33 16.05 -2.27 -2.63
N LEU A 34 15.59 -1.96 -1.41
CA LEU A 34 15.26 -2.98 -0.42
C LEU A 34 14.13 -3.90 -0.91
N GLY A 35 13.11 -3.34 -1.53
CA GLY A 35 12.02 -4.10 -2.17
C GLY A 35 12.53 -5.03 -3.27
N ALA A 36 13.44 -4.56 -4.13
CA ALA A 36 14.03 -5.39 -5.18
C ALA A 36 14.90 -6.53 -4.62
N LEU A 37 15.68 -6.27 -3.58
CA LEU A 37 16.48 -7.30 -2.88
C LEU A 37 15.57 -8.34 -2.20
N ALA A 38 14.52 -7.87 -1.53
CA ALA A 38 13.51 -8.73 -0.90
C ALA A 38 12.77 -9.59 -1.94
N LEU A 39 12.38 -9.00 -3.07
CA LEU A 39 11.73 -9.72 -4.16
C LEU A 39 12.63 -10.79 -4.76
N ARG A 40 13.91 -10.49 -4.96
CA ARG A 40 14.92 -11.46 -5.40
C ARG A 40 15.04 -12.63 -4.41
N GLN A 41 15.04 -12.33 -3.11
CA GLN A 41 15.12 -13.35 -2.06
C GLN A 41 13.87 -14.24 -2.05
N LEU A 42 12.67 -13.66 -2.11
CA LEU A 42 11.41 -14.41 -2.16
C LEU A 42 11.29 -15.28 -3.41
N ALA A 43 11.82 -14.82 -4.54
CA ALA A 43 11.90 -15.60 -5.78
C ALA A 43 12.87 -16.78 -5.66
N ARG A 44 14.03 -16.60 -5.00
CA ARG A 44 14.99 -17.70 -4.72
C ARG A 44 14.41 -18.77 -3.81
N LEU A 45 13.58 -18.37 -2.84
CA LEU A 45 12.85 -19.30 -1.98
C LEU A 45 11.69 -19.98 -2.72
N GLU A 46 11.38 -19.56 -3.95
CA GLU A 46 10.25 -20.02 -4.76
C GLU A 46 8.89 -19.85 -4.03
N TRP A 47 8.79 -18.92 -3.10
CA TRP A 47 7.53 -18.66 -2.39
C TRP A 47 6.63 -17.71 -3.19
N PHE A 48 7.25 -16.77 -3.92
CA PHE A 48 6.59 -15.73 -4.71
C PHE A 48 7.30 -15.51 -6.05
N ARG A 49 6.63 -14.83 -6.98
CA ARG A 49 7.12 -14.56 -8.34
C ARG A 49 7.48 -13.08 -8.51
N ALA A 50 8.65 -12.80 -9.07
CA ALA A 50 9.13 -11.44 -9.27
C ALA A 50 8.38 -10.65 -10.37
N GLY A 51 7.87 -11.30 -11.40
CA GLY A 51 7.19 -10.66 -12.54
C GLY A 51 5.69 -10.93 -12.61
N ALA A 52 5.00 -10.35 -13.61
CA ALA A 52 3.60 -10.66 -13.91
C ALA A 52 3.45 -12.06 -14.53
N THR A 53 2.37 -12.77 -14.22
CA THR A 53 2.00 -14.00 -14.95
C THR A 53 1.27 -13.72 -16.26
N SER A 54 0.49 -12.63 -16.34
CA SER A 54 -0.20 -12.19 -17.55
C SER A 54 -0.67 -10.74 -17.42
N GLY A 55 -0.88 -10.03 -18.55
CA GLY A 55 -1.48 -8.70 -18.54
C GLY A 55 -2.92 -8.69 -18.01
N HIS A 56 -3.70 -9.72 -18.33
CA HIS A 56 -5.05 -9.90 -17.77
C HIS A 56 -5.03 -10.00 -16.24
N GLY A 57 -4.06 -10.73 -15.67
CA GLY A 57 -3.90 -10.83 -14.21
C GLY A 57 -3.60 -9.48 -13.55
N VAL A 58 -2.79 -8.63 -14.19
CA VAL A 58 -2.51 -7.27 -13.70
C VAL A 58 -3.76 -6.39 -13.77
N LEU A 59 -4.50 -6.44 -14.88
CA LEU A 59 -5.74 -5.68 -15.04
C LEU A 59 -6.80 -6.10 -14.01
N MET A 60 -7.00 -7.41 -13.83
CA MET A 60 -7.95 -7.92 -12.82
C MET A 60 -7.52 -7.54 -11.41
N ALA A 61 -6.23 -7.60 -11.10
CA ALA A 61 -5.72 -7.15 -9.81
C ALA A 61 -6.02 -5.66 -9.57
N ALA A 62 -5.80 -4.78 -10.57
CA ALA A 62 -6.15 -3.37 -10.47
C ALA A 62 -7.66 -3.13 -10.29
N VAL A 63 -8.50 -3.87 -11.01
CA VAL A 63 -9.97 -3.81 -10.87
C VAL A 63 -10.42 -4.25 -9.47
N VAL A 64 -9.85 -5.33 -8.92
CA VAL A 64 -10.15 -5.78 -7.56
C VAL A 64 -9.71 -4.73 -6.54
N GLY A 65 -8.53 -4.13 -6.71
CA GLY A 65 -8.07 -3.03 -5.86
C GLY A 65 -9.02 -1.83 -5.91
N ALA A 66 -9.43 -1.41 -7.10
CA ALA A 66 -10.43 -0.36 -7.28
C ALA A 66 -11.79 -0.73 -6.64
N ALA A 67 -12.25 -1.96 -6.76
CA ALA A 67 -13.52 -2.38 -6.17
C ALA A 67 -13.51 -2.34 -4.63
N LEU A 68 -12.36 -2.58 -4.00
CA LEU A 68 -12.22 -2.50 -2.54
C LEU A 68 -12.35 -1.06 -1.99
N THR A 69 -12.31 -0.02 -2.83
CA THR A 69 -12.54 1.35 -2.36
C THR A 69 -14.01 1.63 -2.07
N VAL A 70 -14.94 0.87 -2.65
CA VAL A 70 -16.39 1.06 -2.47
C VAL A 70 -16.81 1.10 -0.99
N PRO A 71 -16.49 0.10 -0.15
CA PRO A 71 -16.86 0.16 1.26
C PRO A 71 -16.24 1.35 2.00
N VAL A 72 -15.03 1.78 1.62
CA VAL A 72 -14.34 2.92 2.27
C VAL A 72 -14.99 4.24 1.89
N ILE A 73 -15.40 4.40 0.64
CA ILE A 73 -16.18 5.55 0.16
C ILE A 73 -17.52 5.62 0.90
N VAL A 74 -18.21 4.48 1.07
CA VAL A 74 -19.46 4.43 1.85
C VAL A 74 -19.23 4.88 3.30
N VAL A 75 -18.16 4.41 3.95
CA VAL A 75 -17.84 4.85 5.32
C VAL A 75 -17.49 6.34 5.36
N ASP A 76 -16.77 6.85 4.38
CA ASP A 76 -16.45 8.28 4.29
C ASP A 76 -17.70 9.14 4.17
N LEU A 77 -18.64 8.73 3.32
CA LEU A 77 -19.93 9.41 3.14
C LEU A 77 -20.78 9.42 4.41
N LEU A 78 -20.65 8.41 5.27
CA LEU A 78 -21.47 8.25 6.49
C LEU A 78 -20.84 8.84 7.75
N GLY A 79 -19.51 8.78 7.87
CA GLY A 79 -18.79 9.10 9.10
C GLY A 79 -17.68 10.13 8.95
N GLY A 80 -17.36 10.56 7.72
CA GLY A 80 -16.41 11.62 7.39
C GLY A 80 -14.97 11.32 7.81
N PHE A 81 -14.10 10.98 6.86
CA PHE A 81 -12.65 11.07 7.08
C PHE A 81 -12.19 12.53 6.98
N PRO A 82 -11.04 12.91 7.60
CA PRO A 82 -10.50 14.27 7.50
C PRO A 82 -10.32 14.76 6.06
N ALA A 83 -10.52 16.06 5.80
CA ALA A 83 -10.38 16.64 4.47
C ALA A 83 -8.94 16.50 3.91
N GLU A 84 -7.93 16.71 4.77
CA GLU A 84 -6.51 16.75 4.39
C GLU A 84 -5.83 15.36 4.35
N MET A 85 -6.59 14.28 4.19
CA MET A 85 -6.03 12.92 4.14
C MET A 85 -5.49 12.52 2.75
N ASN A 86 -5.71 13.32 1.72
CA ASN A 86 -5.30 13.02 0.35
C ASN A 86 -4.41 14.14 -0.22
N VAL A 87 -3.40 13.74 -0.99
CA VAL A 87 -2.63 14.68 -1.80
C VAL A 87 -3.55 15.26 -2.87
N ARG A 88 -3.52 16.58 -3.04
CA ARG A 88 -4.38 17.28 -4.01
C ARG A 88 -3.96 16.97 -5.45
N PHE A 89 -4.94 17.00 -6.35
CA PHE A 89 -4.69 16.96 -7.79
C PHE A 89 -3.98 18.26 -8.25
N PRO A 90 -3.00 18.21 -9.18
CA PRO A 90 -2.54 17.04 -9.96
C PRO A 90 -1.38 16.24 -9.34
N ALA A 91 -0.79 16.70 -8.23
CA ALA A 91 0.39 16.06 -7.63
C ALA A 91 0.14 14.59 -7.25
N SER A 92 -1.11 14.27 -6.87
CA SER A 92 -1.55 12.91 -6.55
C SER A 92 -1.26 11.86 -7.63
N LEU A 93 -1.29 12.24 -8.92
CA LEU A 93 -1.04 11.33 -10.05
C LEU A 93 0.37 10.74 -10.05
N LEU A 94 1.36 11.49 -9.57
CA LEU A 94 2.75 11.04 -9.48
C LEU A 94 3.10 10.53 -8.08
N PHE A 95 2.43 11.07 -7.06
CA PHE A 95 2.68 10.75 -5.67
C PHE A 95 2.30 9.31 -5.37
N TYR A 96 1.05 8.93 -5.65
CA TYR A 96 0.52 7.63 -5.23
C TYR A 96 1.19 6.42 -5.93
N PRO A 97 1.51 6.45 -7.24
CA PRO A 97 2.30 5.38 -7.83
C PRO A 97 3.70 5.24 -7.23
N SER A 98 4.32 6.35 -6.79
CA SER A 98 5.62 6.32 -6.10
C SER A 98 5.47 5.72 -4.70
N ILE A 99 4.48 6.17 -3.94
CA ILE A 99 4.20 5.64 -2.60
C ILE A 99 3.75 4.19 -2.63
N ALA A 100 3.09 3.72 -3.69
CA ALA A 100 2.76 2.31 -3.84
C ALA A 100 4.03 1.44 -3.81
N VAL A 101 5.13 1.87 -4.46
CA VAL A 101 6.40 1.13 -4.37
C VAL A 101 6.94 1.13 -2.94
N VAL A 102 6.89 2.27 -2.26
CA VAL A 102 7.39 2.40 -0.89
C VAL A 102 6.59 1.53 0.07
N ALA A 103 5.26 1.63 0.03
CA ALA A 103 4.36 0.87 0.89
C ALA A 103 4.49 -0.64 0.66
N GLU A 104 4.47 -1.11 -0.59
CA GLU A 104 4.66 -2.53 -0.89
C GLU A 104 6.04 -3.03 -0.45
N SER A 105 7.07 -2.20 -0.57
CA SER A 105 8.42 -2.58 -0.11
C SER A 105 8.47 -2.69 1.42
N ALA A 106 7.98 -1.68 2.13
CA ALA A 106 8.09 -1.54 3.57
C ALA A 106 7.16 -2.49 4.34
N PHE A 107 5.93 -2.71 3.86
CA PHE A 107 4.91 -3.46 4.59
C PHE A 107 4.74 -4.90 4.08
N HIS A 108 5.12 -5.19 2.84
CA HIS A 108 4.93 -6.53 2.26
C HIS A 108 6.26 -7.20 1.93
N LEU A 109 7.02 -6.69 0.96
CA LEU A 109 8.19 -7.40 0.43
C LEU A 109 9.26 -7.62 1.50
N VAL A 110 9.70 -6.57 2.18
CA VAL A 110 10.79 -6.67 3.18
C VAL A 110 10.37 -7.54 4.36
N PRO A 111 9.22 -7.30 5.04
CA PRO A 111 8.80 -8.17 6.14
C PRO A 111 8.63 -9.62 5.71
N LEU A 112 8.01 -9.86 4.56
CA LEU A 112 7.80 -11.20 4.05
C LEU A 112 9.13 -11.91 3.73
N ALA A 113 10.11 -11.21 3.15
CA ALA A 113 11.43 -11.77 2.87
C ALA A 113 12.22 -12.09 4.14
N LEU A 114 12.15 -11.23 5.16
CA LEU A 114 12.77 -11.46 6.47
C LEU A 114 12.18 -12.68 7.15
N VAL A 115 10.85 -12.74 7.23
CA VAL A 115 10.13 -13.88 7.83
C VAL A 115 10.39 -15.17 7.05
N ALA A 116 10.29 -15.15 5.72
CA ALA A 116 10.56 -16.32 4.89
C ALA A 116 12.00 -16.83 5.03
N THR A 117 12.98 -15.91 5.12
CA THR A 117 14.39 -16.27 5.30
C THR A 117 14.65 -16.85 6.69
N ALA A 118 14.14 -16.22 7.75
CA ALA A 118 14.26 -16.77 9.11
C ALA A 118 13.64 -18.16 9.22
N TRP A 119 12.49 -18.38 8.56
CA TRP A 119 11.82 -19.68 8.56
C TRP A 119 12.53 -20.75 7.74
N SER A 120 13.33 -20.37 6.75
CA SER A 120 14.15 -21.33 5.99
C SER A 120 15.17 -22.07 6.86
N TRP A 121 15.42 -21.59 8.07
CA TRP A 121 16.27 -22.24 9.07
C TRP A 121 15.52 -23.17 10.03
N THR A 122 14.20 -23.29 9.88
CA THR A 122 13.34 -24.13 10.73
C THR A 122 12.98 -25.45 10.04
N LYS A 123 12.45 -26.42 10.81
CA LYS A 123 11.92 -27.70 10.28
C LYS A 123 10.44 -27.64 9.90
N LEU A 124 9.83 -26.45 9.89
CA LEU A 124 8.42 -26.30 9.58
C LEU A 124 8.15 -26.61 8.11
N ASP A 125 6.97 -27.17 7.82
CA ASP A 125 6.57 -27.39 6.45
C ASP A 125 6.41 -26.04 5.72
N ARG A 126 6.80 -26.05 4.44
CA ARG A 126 6.82 -24.85 3.59
C ARG A 126 5.45 -24.18 3.48
N SER A 127 4.36 -24.95 3.54
CA SER A 127 3.00 -24.41 3.40
C SER A 127 2.61 -23.59 4.63
N ARG A 128 2.80 -24.14 5.83
CA ARG A 128 2.54 -23.44 7.10
C ARG A 128 3.48 -22.25 7.28
N ALA A 129 4.77 -22.40 6.96
CA ALA A 129 5.73 -21.29 7.03
C ALA A 129 5.29 -20.11 6.15
N ARG A 130 4.85 -20.39 4.92
CA ARG A 130 4.33 -19.35 4.00
C ARG A 130 3.04 -18.72 4.52
N LEU A 131 2.10 -19.51 5.05
CA LEU A 131 0.86 -18.98 5.61
C LEU A 131 1.13 -18.02 6.78
N LEU A 132 2.03 -18.41 7.70
CA LEU A 132 2.45 -17.56 8.82
C LEU A 132 3.14 -16.29 8.33
N ALA A 133 4.00 -16.38 7.31
CA ALA A 133 4.66 -15.21 6.74
C ALA A 133 3.68 -14.21 6.13
N ILE A 134 2.67 -14.72 5.40
CA ILE A 134 1.58 -13.89 4.87
C ILE A 134 0.79 -13.25 6.01
N ALA A 135 0.43 -14.03 7.04
CA ALA A 135 -0.33 -13.51 8.18
C ALA A 135 0.41 -12.40 8.92
N ILE A 136 1.72 -12.58 9.18
CA ILE A 136 2.56 -11.58 9.84
C ILE A 136 2.66 -10.33 8.97
N ALA A 137 3.03 -10.46 7.69
CA ALA A 137 3.18 -9.30 6.80
C ALA A 137 1.86 -8.53 6.64
N ALA A 138 0.72 -9.23 6.51
CA ALA A 138 -0.59 -8.60 6.36
C ALA A 138 -1.01 -7.75 7.57
N LEU A 139 -0.50 -8.07 8.77
CA LEU A 139 -0.84 -7.40 10.03
C LEU A 139 -0.02 -6.13 10.29
N ILE A 140 1.15 -5.95 9.67
CA ILE A 140 2.08 -4.86 10.03
C ILE A 140 1.46 -3.49 9.73
N GLU A 141 1.02 -3.24 8.50
CA GLU A 141 0.40 -1.98 8.08
C GLU A 141 -0.86 -1.64 8.92
N PRO A 142 -1.87 -2.52 9.09
CA PRO A 142 -3.03 -2.19 9.90
C PRO A 142 -2.69 -1.97 11.38
N ALA A 143 -1.74 -2.72 11.96
CA ALA A 143 -1.32 -2.50 13.34
C ALA A 143 -0.68 -1.13 13.54
N LEU A 144 0.22 -0.72 12.63
CA LEU A 144 0.84 0.60 12.67
C LEU A 144 -0.16 1.73 12.40
N GLN A 145 -1.07 1.53 11.45
CA GLN A 145 -2.10 2.52 11.12
C GLN A 145 -3.05 2.76 12.30
N VAL A 146 -3.50 1.70 12.98
CA VAL A 146 -4.34 1.83 14.19
C VAL A 146 -3.55 2.51 15.31
N TYR A 147 -2.28 2.14 15.49
CA TYR A 147 -1.43 2.73 16.52
C TYR A 147 -1.25 4.25 16.31
N TRP A 148 -0.87 4.67 15.10
CA TRP A 148 -0.69 6.09 14.78
C TRP A 148 -1.99 6.89 14.67
N GLY A 149 -3.07 6.25 14.21
CA GLY A 149 -4.39 6.89 14.09
C GLY A 149 -5.13 7.05 15.42
N SER A 150 -4.75 6.29 16.46
CA SER A 150 -5.45 6.26 17.75
C SER A 150 -5.59 7.63 18.43
N ALA A 151 -4.63 8.54 18.20
CA ALA A 151 -4.66 9.90 18.76
C ALA A 151 -5.41 10.92 17.88
N GLN A 152 -5.67 10.61 16.61
CA GLN A 152 -6.14 11.57 15.60
C GLN A 152 -7.55 11.31 15.11
N SER A 153 -8.13 10.14 15.39
CA SER A 153 -9.43 9.73 14.87
C SER A 153 -10.23 8.92 15.88
N PRO A 154 -11.58 8.92 15.80
CA PRO A 154 -12.41 8.09 16.65
C PRO A 154 -12.01 6.61 16.58
N SER A 155 -12.13 5.90 17.71
CA SER A 155 -11.71 4.49 17.83
C SER A 155 -12.41 3.57 16.83
N TRP A 156 -13.69 3.82 16.53
CA TRP A 156 -14.45 3.03 15.55
C TRP A 156 -13.90 3.19 14.13
N ALA A 157 -13.48 4.41 13.75
CA ALA A 157 -12.93 4.69 12.42
C ALA A 157 -11.56 4.02 12.26
N ASN A 158 -10.72 4.09 13.30
CA ASN A 158 -9.45 3.38 13.34
C ASN A 158 -9.65 1.86 13.27
N ALA A 159 -10.63 1.31 14.01
CA ALA A 159 -10.95 -0.11 13.96
C ALA A 159 -11.42 -0.55 12.55
N TYR A 160 -12.27 0.25 11.91
CA TYR A 160 -12.69 0.01 10.54
C TYR A 160 -11.51 0.03 9.57
N VAL A 161 -10.66 1.07 9.62
CA VAL A 161 -9.48 1.20 8.75
C VAL A 161 -8.52 0.03 8.97
N GLY A 162 -8.28 -0.36 10.23
CA GLY A 162 -7.44 -1.52 10.55
C GLY A 162 -7.99 -2.82 9.97
N LEU A 163 -9.29 -3.09 10.13
CA LEU A 163 -9.93 -4.27 9.56
C LEU A 163 -9.91 -4.25 8.03
N HIS A 164 -10.21 -3.09 7.42
CA HIS A 164 -10.19 -2.91 5.99
C HIS A 164 -8.81 -3.16 5.40
N LEU A 165 -7.76 -2.57 6.00
CA LEU A 165 -6.37 -2.75 5.58
C LEU A 165 -5.88 -4.19 5.78
N LEU A 166 -6.34 -4.89 6.82
CA LEU A 166 -6.05 -6.31 6.98
C LEU A 166 -6.62 -7.14 5.82
N VAL A 167 -7.89 -6.94 5.47
CA VAL A 167 -8.52 -7.62 4.33
C VAL A 167 -7.81 -7.27 3.03
N PHE A 168 -7.53 -5.98 2.82
CA PHE A 168 -6.79 -5.47 1.67
C PHE A 168 -5.44 -6.17 1.53
N ASN A 169 -4.67 -6.28 2.61
CA ASN A 169 -3.33 -6.87 2.61
C ASN A 169 -3.33 -8.39 2.42
N VAL A 170 -4.32 -9.10 2.97
CA VAL A 170 -4.48 -10.54 2.71
C VAL A 170 -4.75 -10.77 1.22
N ILE A 171 -5.64 -9.99 0.61
CA ILE A 171 -5.93 -10.07 -0.82
C ILE A 171 -4.69 -9.71 -1.66
N ALA A 172 -3.98 -8.64 -1.28
CA ALA A 172 -2.76 -8.18 -1.94
C ALA A 172 -1.70 -9.29 -1.98
N LEU A 173 -1.40 -9.90 -0.82
CA LEU A 173 -0.40 -10.96 -0.72
C LEU A 173 -0.83 -12.24 -1.47
N GLU A 174 -2.12 -12.53 -1.53
CA GLU A 174 -2.63 -13.65 -2.33
C GLU A 174 -2.51 -13.39 -3.84
N ILE A 175 -2.79 -12.15 -4.29
CA ILE A 175 -2.52 -11.71 -5.66
C ILE A 175 -1.02 -11.82 -5.96
N PHE A 176 -0.16 -11.37 -5.05
CA PHE A 176 1.29 -11.47 -5.22
C PHE A 176 1.73 -12.92 -5.37
N ARG A 177 1.21 -13.82 -4.55
CA ARG A 177 1.52 -15.25 -4.60
C ARG A 177 1.12 -15.89 -5.93
N ARG A 178 -0.06 -15.54 -6.46
CA ARG A 178 -0.62 -16.15 -7.69
C ARG A 178 -0.12 -15.51 -8.97
N SER A 179 -0.02 -14.18 -8.99
CA SER A 179 0.15 -13.36 -10.18
C SER A 179 1.44 -12.54 -10.22
N GLY A 180 2.18 -12.52 -9.09
CA GLY A 180 3.49 -11.88 -8.96
C GLY A 180 3.44 -10.36 -8.72
N PHE A 181 4.62 -9.75 -8.56
CA PHE A 181 4.75 -8.40 -8.00
C PHE A 181 4.06 -7.32 -8.84
N VAL A 182 4.10 -7.42 -10.18
CA VAL A 182 3.46 -6.42 -11.04
C VAL A 182 1.94 -6.40 -10.87
N ALA A 183 1.31 -7.56 -10.60
CA ALA A 183 -0.11 -7.62 -10.32
C ALA A 183 -0.44 -7.04 -8.94
N LEU A 184 0.39 -7.32 -7.93
CA LEU A 184 0.32 -6.68 -6.60
C LEU A 184 0.41 -5.15 -6.70
N TYR A 185 1.39 -4.65 -7.44
CA TYR A 185 1.54 -3.22 -7.69
C TYR A 185 0.32 -2.64 -8.42
N GLY A 186 -0.19 -3.33 -9.44
CA GLY A 186 -1.42 -2.97 -10.14
C GLY A 186 -2.64 -2.89 -9.21
N PHE A 187 -2.78 -3.84 -8.29
CA PHE A 187 -3.82 -3.83 -7.25
C PHE A 187 -3.74 -2.58 -6.38
N ARG A 188 -2.57 -2.23 -5.85
CA ARG A 188 -2.40 -1.02 -5.02
C ARG A 188 -2.63 0.27 -5.82
N VAL A 189 -2.12 0.35 -7.05
CA VAL A 189 -2.35 1.51 -7.92
C VAL A 189 -3.82 1.67 -8.29
N GLY A 190 -4.54 0.57 -8.56
CA GLY A 190 -5.98 0.61 -8.83
C GLY A 190 -6.78 1.16 -7.64
N TYR A 191 -6.46 0.69 -6.43
CA TYR A 191 -7.04 1.23 -5.19
C TYR A 191 -6.71 2.72 -5.02
N TYR A 192 -5.45 3.12 -5.17
CA TYR A 192 -5.02 4.52 -5.04
C TYR A 192 -5.65 5.44 -6.08
N LEU A 193 -5.80 4.98 -7.31
CA LEU A 193 -6.44 5.77 -8.37
C LEU A 193 -7.88 6.12 -8.00
N VAL A 194 -8.67 5.14 -7.55
CA VAL A 194 -10.07 5.41 -7.20
C VAL A 194 -10.19 6.13 -5.86
N TRP A 195 -9.54 5.64 -4.81
CA TRP A 195 -9.69 6.19 -3.45
C TRP A 195 -8.99 7.54 -3.28
N HIS A 196 -7.70 7.62 -3.60
CA HIS A 196 -6.92 8.80 -3.28
C HIS A 196 -6.92 9.87 -4.36
N VAL A 197 -7.03 9.48 -5.64
CA VAL A 197 -7.01 10.45 -6.75
C VAL A 197 -8.44 10.86 -7.12
N THR A 198 -9.26 9.92 -7.59
CA THR A 198 -10.61 10.22 -8.09
C THR A 198 -11.54 10.66 -6.96
N TRP A 199 -11.72 9.83 -5.93
CA TRP A 199 -12.56 10.19 -4.80
C TRP A 199 -11.96 11.35 -4.00
N GLY A 200 -10.65 11.38 -3.78
CA GLY A 200 -9.96 12.51 -3.16
C GLY A 200 -10.22 13.85 -3.85
N TYR A 201 -10.34 13.88 -5.18
CA TYR A 201 -10.72 15.08 -5.93
C TYR A 201 -12.20 15.46 -5.73
N PHE A 202 -13.12 14.50 -5.84
CA PHE A 202 -14.56 14.78 -5.76
C PHE A 202 -15.08 15.02 -4.34
N ARG A 203 -14.51 14.34 -3.34
CA ARG A 203 -15.02 14.42 -1.95
C ARG A 203 -14.87 15.81 -1.34
N LEU A 204 -13.86 16.58 -1.76
CA LEU A 204 -13.61 17.92 -1.22
C LEU A 204 -14.79 18.87 -1.43
N PRO A 205 -15.24 19.14 -2.68
CA PRO A 205 -16.44 19.94 -2.89
C PRO A 205 -17.71 19.25 -2.37
N LEU A 206 -17.82 17.92 -2.48
CA LEU A 206 -19.05 17.21 -2.09
C LEU A 206 -19.32 17.21 -0.58
N LEU A 207 -18.28 17.10 0.25
CA LEU A 207 -18.41 16.92 1.70
C LEU A 207 -17.98 18.13 2.51
N PHE A 208 -17.21 19.05 1.91
CA PHE A 208 -16.58 20.15 2.65
C PHE A 208 -16.84 21.54 2.03
N GLU A 209 -17.72 21.66 1.02
CA GLU A 209 -18.15 22.99 0.53
C GLU A 209 -18.65 23.86 1.69
N GLY A 210 -18.05 25.06 1.83
CA GLY A 210 -18.30 26.00 2.94
C GLY A 210 -17.33 25.92 4.12
N SER A 211 -16.38 24.99 4.10
CA SER A 211 -15.38 24.76 5.19
C SER A 211 -13.93 25.02 4.77
N ILE A 212 -13.70 25.33 3.49
CA ILE A 212 -12.37 25.49 2.86
C ILE A 212 -12.17 26.95 2.42
#